data_AF-A0A367ECD9-F1
#
_entry.id   AF-A0A367ECD9-F1
#
_cell.length_a   1.000
_cell.length_b   1.000
_cell.length_c   1.000
_cell.angle_alpha   90.00
_cell.angle_beta   90.00
_cell.angle_gamma   90.00
#
_symmetry.space_group_name_H-M   'P 1'
#
loop_
_entity.id
_entity.type
_entity.pdbx_description
1 polymer ?
#
loop_
_entity_poly.entity_id
_entity_poly.type
_entity_poly.pdbx_seq_one_letter_code
_entity_poly.pdbx_strand_id
1 'polypeptide(L)'
;MASGGFTGGSSDNAKDHVTEAAAAGDGEHTVTLRNQTGSRVWVGATVNADGSTPLTDLPVLDPGKSATITVPERSDAGHWRGKFFARQGCGGESGSTFHCAVGDCGPYADRCTTGEQPVSLAEFNFDPADAAAPWYNVSYVNAVSAAVTITPDGATPPENGGQCASVGCPVDLLSHCPPENLTKDKAGKPLVCVNPNRDAKTAYSEALTKQCPTAYAWSKHDAEQGNQVVRQCSECKGMTVTFHGTGGSDKPGTEPGNNPGHGDEPGSGDHPAAGHARGVALNPVDGAAQALDDSGASWFHNWTSSSAGVAKPKGVEYVPTIWGAGSVTDAELDKAKKEGKNLLTFNEPDLPQQADMTPEQALDLWPRLEKTGLNLGAPAVAVDADKPGSWLDRFMKGAQERGLRVDFIPVHWYGSDFGPDASKQLAGYLKRVHERYNKPVWLTEYALIDFTKDTPRYPSQEEQNAFITSSTKMLEGLDFVQRYAWFALSTQTSPTGLYDGANAKGGAKIYRDAG
;
A
#
# COMPACT_ATOMS: atom_id res chain seq x y z
N MET A 1 18.08 -64.52 -11.75
CA MET A 1 18.88 -63.36 -12.22
C MET A 1 17.86 -62.25 -12.44
N ALA A 2 17.65 -61.26 -11.55
CA ALA A 2 18.62 -60.31 -10.97
C ALA A 2 19.44 -59.67 -12.10
N SER A 3 19.46 -58.36 -12.34
CA SER A 3 19.12 -57.14 -11.56
C SER A 3 18.43 -56.11 -12.50
N GLY A 4 17.67 -55.09 -12.09
CA GLY A 4 17.76 -54.19 -10.93
C GLY A 4 18.17 -52.80 -11.43
N GLY A 5 17.32 -51.77 -11.26
CA GLY A 5 17.56 -50.42 -11.77
C GLY A 5 16.41 -49.45 -11.53
N PHE A 6 16.44 -48.73 -10.40
CA PHE A 6 15.63 -47.54 -10.16
C PHE A 6 16.21 -46.35 -10.96
N THR A 7 15.36 -45.46 -11.46
CA THR A 7 15.75 -44.08 -11.80
C THR A 7 14.96 -43.11 -10.92
N GLY A 8 15.63 -42.54 -9.92
CA GLY A 8 15.16 -41.36 -9.19
C GLY A 8 15.26 -40.10 -10.05
N GLY A 9 14.64 -39.01 -9.60
CA GLY A 9 14.65 -37.72 -10.30
C GLY A 9 15.58 -36.66 -9.70
N SER A 10 15.62 -35.52 -10.39
CA SER A 10 15.97 -34.14 -9.96
C SER A 10 15.34 -33.26 -11.06
N SER A 11 14.65 -32.14 -10.82
CA SER A 11 14.91 -31.00 -9.93
C SER A 11 16.13 -30.16 -10.35
N ASP A 12 15.95 -28.83 -10.24
CA ASP A 12 16.96 -27.77 -10.29
C ASP A 12 17.43 -27.33 -11.69
N ASN A 13 16.93 -26.17 -12.13
CA ASN A 13 17.66 -25.23 -13.01
C ASN A 13 17.18 -23.80 -12.70
N ALA A 14 17.64 -23.25 -11.58
CA ALA A 14 17.23 -21.94 -11.04
C ALA A 14 18.30 -21.36 -10.07
N LYS A 15 19.59 -21.46 -10.42
CA LYS A 15 20.70 -21.27 -9.45
C LYS A 15 21.81 -20.28 -9.82
N ASP A 16 21.84 -19.71 -11.03
CA ASP A 16 23.03 -18.99 -11.54
C ASP A 16 22.78 -17.49 -11.86
N HIS A 17 22.00 -16.77 -11.03
CA HIS A 17 21.74 -15.32 -11.23
C HIS A 17 22.72 -14.37 -10.51
N VAL A 18 23.63 -14.88 -9.68
CA VAL A 18 24.65 -14.08 -8.97
C VAL A 18 26.03 -14.68 -9.19
N THR A 19 26.91 -13.97 -9.88
CA THR A 19 28.30 -14.38 -10.12
C THR A 19 29.29 -13.26 -9.81
N GLU A 20 30.48 -13.62 -9.31
CA GLU A 20 31.63 -12.71 -9.37
C GLU A 20 32.10 -12.56 -10.82
N ALA A 21 32.44 -11.33 -11.23
CA ALA A 21 32.48 -10.91 -12.62
C ALA A 21 33.36 -11.78 -13.56
N ALA A 22 32.76 -12.21 -14.68
CA ALA A 22 33.44 -12.77 -15.84
C ALA A 22 33.02 -12.03 -17.13
N ALA A 23 33.86 -12.09 -18.17
CA ALA A 23 33.88 -11.10 -19.25
C ALA A 23 32.99 -11.38 -20.47
N ALA A 24 32.66 -10.29 -21.17
CA ALA A 24 31.71 -10.14 -22.28
C ALA A 24 31.83 -11.10 -23.48
N GLY A 25 30.66 -11.47 -24.01
CA GLY A 25 30.47 -11.96 -25.39
C GLY A 25 29.01 -12.32 -25.65
N ASP A 26 28.33 -11.56 -26.53
CA ASP A 26 26.92 -11.76 -26.99
C ASP A 26 25.87 -12.00 -25.88
N GLY A 27 26.22 -11.66 -24.65
CA GLY A 27 25.48 -12.02 -23.44
C GLY A 27 24.41 -11.00 -23.07
N GLU A 28 23.56 -11.41 -22.14
CA GLU A 28 22.58 -10.52 -21.51
C GLU A 28 23.26 -9.35 -20.79
N HIS A 29 22.59 -8.20 -20.77
CA HIS A 29 23.08 -7.03 -20.03
C HIS A 29 23.19 -7.31 -18.52
N THR A 30 24.13 -6.62 -17.87
CA THR A 30 24.33 -6.71 -16.42
C THR A 30 23.94 -5.43 -15.71
N VAL A 31 23.45 -5.53 -14.48
CA VAL A 31 23.17 -4.39 -13.60
C VAL A 31 24.02 -4.53 -12.35
N THR A 32 24.98 -3.62 -12.17
CA THR A 32 25.84 -3.54 -10.99
C THR A 32 25.19 -2.63 -9.96
N LEU A 33 24.75 -3.20 -8.84
CA LEU A 33 24.11 -2.47 -7.75
C LEU A 33 25.14 -2.11 -6.69
N ARG A 34 25.24 -0.83 -6.32
CA ARG A 34 26.24 -0.30 -5.39
C ARG A 34 25.58 0.45 -4.23
N ASN A 35 25.99 0.11 -3.01
CA ASN A 35 25.55 0.80 -1.80
C ASN A 35 26.60 1.85 -1.37
N GLN A 36 26.30 3.13 -1.57
CA GLN A 36 27.02 4.29 -1.01
C GLN A 36 26.21 4.97 0.11
N THR A 37 25.26 4.25 0.71
CA THR A 37 24.54 4.70 1.92
C THR A 37 25.31 4.33 3.19
N GLY A 38 25.01 5.01 4.30
CA GLY A 38 25.60 4.73 5.61
C GLY A 38 25.10 3.45 6.31
N SER A 39 24.20 2.69 5.67
CA SER A 39 23.55 1.50 6.25
C SER A 39 23.49 0.35 5.24
N ARG A 40 23.26 -0.87 5.72
CA ARG A 40 22.99 -2.02 4.86
C ARG A 40 21.75 -1.78 3.99
N VAL A 41 21.85 -2.16 2.72
CA VAL A 41 20.76 -2.14 1.74
C VAL A 41 20.47 -3.58 1.34
N TRP A 42 19.21 -3.98 1.41
CA TRP A 42 18.73 -5.18 0.72
C TRP A 42 18.21 -4.70 -0.63
N VAL A 43 18.61 -5.35 -1.72
CA VAL A 43 18.12 -4.98 -3.04
C VAL A 43 16.67 -5.45 -3.18
N GLY A 44 15.81 -4.55 -3.65
CA GLY A 44 14.50 -4.88 -4.18
C GLY A 44 14.51 -4.77 -5.70
N ALA A 45 13.76 -5.65 -6.35
CA ALA A 45 13.48 -5.57 -7.78
C ALA A 45 12.05 -5.99 -8.07
N THR A 46 11.36 -5.21 -8.89
CA THR A 46 9.99 -5.50 -9.37
C THR A 46 9.96 -5.34 -10.89
N VAL A 47 9.01 -6.02 -11.53
CA VAL A 47 8.87 -6.09 -13.00
C VAL A 47 7.53 -5.54 -13.44
N ASN A 48 7.45 -5.16 -14.72
CA ASN A 48 6.19 -4.76 -15.34
C ASN A 48 5.26 -5.97 -15.52
N ALA A 49 3.94 -5.72 -15.60
CA ALA A 49 2.94 -6.73 -15.91
C ALA A 49 2.88 -7.06 -17.42
N ASP A 50 4.04 -7.34 -18.02
CA ASP A 50 4.22 -7.60 -19.47
C ASP A 50 4.79 -8.99 -19.78
N GLY A 51 5.04 -9.80 -18.76
CA GLY A 51 5.64 -11.14 -18.86
C GLY A 51 7.11 -11.18 -18.42
N SER A 52 7.75 -10.03 -18.19
CA SER A 52 9.12 -9.95 -17.66
C SER A 52 9.33 -10.83 -16.43
N THR A 53 10.41 -11.60 -16.40
CA THR A 53 10.67 -12.58 -15.33
C THR A 53 11.09 -11.88 -14.02
N PRO A 54 10.39 -12.11 -12.88
CA PRO A 54 10.80 -11.58 -11.58
C PRO A 54 12.16 -12.12 -11.15
N LEU A 55 12.97 -11.28 -10.51
CA LEU A 55 14.31 -11.65 -10.05
C LEU A 55 14.28 -12.24 -8.64
N THR A 56 15.05 -13.31 -8.43
CA THR A 56 15.32 -13.91 -7.11
C THR A 56 16.81 -13.76 -6.75
N ASP A 57 17.18 -14.20 -5.54
CA ASP A 57 18.57 -14.24 -5.07
C ASP A 57 19.23 -12.84 -5.05
N LEU A 58 18.42 -11.79 -4.89
CA LEU A 58 18.83 -10.40 -4.89
C LEU A 58 19.84 -10.12 -3.76
N PRO A 59 20.89 -9.34 -4.04
CA PRO A 59 22.01 -9.20 -3.12
C PRO A 59 21.70 -8.28 -1.94
N VAL A 60 22.34 -8.59 -0.81
CA VAL A 60 22.38 -7.73 0.37
C VAL A 60 23.73 -7.03 0.44
N LEU A 61 23.72 -5.70 0.42
CA LEU A 61 24.89 -4.85 0.25
C LEU A 61 25.18 -4.09 1.54
N ASP A 62 26.31 -4.38 2.19
CA ASP A 62 26.87 -3.52 3.23
C ASP A 62 27.40 -2.18 2.67
N PRO A 63 27.57 -1.14 3.49
CA PRO A 63 28.13 0.14 3.04
C PRO A 63 29.45 -0.02 2.28
N GLY A 64 29.52 0.60 1.10
CA GLY A 64 30.67 0.52 0.20
C GLY A 64 30.78 -0.79 -0.61
N LYS A 65 29.79 -1.70 -0.52
CA LYS A 65 29.75 -2.94 -1.31
C LYS A 65 28.92 -2.77 -2.58
N SER A 66 29.16 -3.68 -3.53
CA SER A 66 28.39 -3.83 -4.75
C SER A 66 28.27 -5.30 -5.13
N ALA A 67 27.24 -5.63 -5.89
CA ALA A 67 27.07 -6.93 -6.54
C ALA A 67 26.47 -6.72 -7.93
N THR A 68 26.69 -7.66 -8.84
CA THR A 68 26.23 -7.58 -10.23
C THR A 68 25.22 -8.68 -10.50
N ILE A 69 24.11 -8.32 -11.15
CA ILE A 69 23.01 -9.22 -11.54
C ILE A 69 22.97 -9.26 -13.07
N THR A 70 22.76 -10.43 -13.65
CA THR A 70 22.47 -10.59 -15.08
C THR A 70 20.97 -10.39 -15.32
N VAL A 71 20.60 -9.52 -16.25
CA VAL A 71 19.20 -9.21 -16.57
C VAL A 71 18.66 -10.27 -17.55
N PRO A 72 17.57 -11.00 -17.24
CA PRO A 72 17.08 -12.12 -18.05
C PRO A 72 16.28 -11.65 -19.29
N GLU A 73 16.89 -10.78 -20.10
CA GLU A 73 16.32 -10.18 -21.32
C GLU A 73 16.03 -11.20 -22.42
N ARG A 74 16.52 -12.45 -22.31
CA ARG A 74 16.22 -13.57 -23.21
C ARG A 74 15.52 -14.74 -22.53
N SER A 75 14.87 -14.49 -21.39
CA SER A 75 13.88 -15.40 -20.80
C SER A 75 12.68 -15.63 -21.74
N ASP A 76 11.73 -16.51 -21.38
CA ASP A 76 10.59 -16.89 -22.24
C ASP A 76 9.76 -15.70 -22.78
N ALA A 77 9.79 -14.54 -22.11
CA ALA A 77 9.15 -13.30 -22.56
C ALA A 77 9.88 -12.59 -23.72
N GLY A 78 11.16 -12.92 -23.93
CA GLY A 78 12.04 -12.30 -24.93
C GLY A 78 12.45 -10.85 -24.60
N HIS A 79 12.22 -10.40 -23.36
CA HIS A 79 12.58 -9.08 -22.85
C HIS A 79 12.60 -9.06 -21.31
N TRP A 80 13.15 -7.99 -20.72
CA TRP A 80 12.94 -7.67 -19.30
C TRP A 80 12.70 -6.18 -19.10
N ARG A 81 11.59 -5.82 -18.46
CA ARG A 81 11.26 -4.45 -18.04
C ARG A 81 10.94 -4.44 -16.55
N GLY A 82 11.62 -3.57 -15.82
CA GLY A 82 11.56 -3.58 -14.37
C GLY A 82 12.40 -2.48 -13.74
N LYS A 83 12.51 -2.55 -12.42
CA LYS A 83 13.09 -1.51 -11.60
C LYS A 83 13.81 -2.07 -10.40
N PHE A 84 14.90 -1.41 -10.01
CA PHE A 84 15.69 -1.72 -8.82
C PHE A 84 15.56 -0.59 -7.79
N PHE A 85 15.52 -0.95 -6.51
CA PHE A 85 15.39 -0.01 -5.40
C PHE A 85 16.13 -0.49 -4.15
N ALA A 86 16.46 0.46 -3.27
CA ALA A 86 17.10 0.17 -1.99
C ALA A 86 16.06 -0.05 -0.89
N ARG A 87 16.02 -1.27 -0.36
CA ARG A 87 15.27 -1.59 0.86
C ARG A 87 16.18 -1.36 2.07
N GLN A 88 15.71 -0.61 3.07
CA GLN A 88 16.54 -0.19 4.21
C GLN A 88 15.86 -0.46 5.55
N GLY A 89 16.68 -0.58 6.60
CA GLY A 89 16.20 -0.86 7.96
C GLY A 89 15.49 -2.21 8.07
N CYS A 90 15.97 -3.22 7.34
CA CYS A 90 15.33 -4.52 7.30
C CYS A 90 15.77 -5.46 8.42
N GLY A 91 14.89 -6.36 8.82
CA GLY A 91 15.11 -7.38 9.84
C GLY A 91 14.02 -8.45 9.82
N GLY A 92 14.15 -9.48 10.66
CA GLY A 92 13.28 -10.66 10.64
C GLY A 92 13.87 -11.83 9.83
N GLU A 93 13.11 -12.92 9.72
CA GLU A 93 13.50 -14.15 9.05
C GLU A 93 12.88 -14.26 7.64
N SER A 94 13.71 -14.55 6.63
CA SER A 94 13.28 -14.65 5.23
C SER A 94 12.30 -15.81 5.03
N GLY A 95 11.17 -15.52 4.38
CA GLY A 95 10.04 -16.42 4.20
C GLY A 95 9.01 -16.42 5.34
N SER A 96 9.24 -15.68 6.43
CA SER A 96 8.29 -15.59 7.55
C SER A 96 8.03 -14.15 8.01
N THR A 97 9.03 -13.50 8.60
CA THR A 97 8.90 -12.25 9.38
C THR A 97 9.78 -11.12 8.84
N PHE A 98 10.44 -11.34 7.70
CA PHE A 98 11.32 -10.35 7.10
C PHE A 98 10.55 -9.12 6.60
N HIS A 99 10.91 -7.95 7.11
CA HIS A 99 10.32 -6.66 6.73
C HIS A 99 11.37 -5.56 6.64
N CYS A 100 11.07 -4.49 5.91
CA CYS A 100 11.93 -3.31 5.77
C CYS A 100 11.21 -2.04 6.19
N ALA A 101 11.93 -1.11 6.83
CA ALA A 101 11.39 0.21 7.21
C ALA A 101 11.20 1.15 6.00
N VAL A 102 11.91 0.89 4.90
CA VAL A 102 11.87 1.65 3.64
C VAL A 102 11.92 0.66 2.49
N GLY A 103 11.07 0.86 1.48
CA GLY A 103 11.04 0.03 0.27
C GLY A 103 10.75 -1.44 0.56
N ASP A 104 9.83 -1.76 1.48
CA ASP A 104 9.45 -3.16 1.65
C ASP A 104 8.72 -3.69 0.41
N CYS A 105 8.85 -4.98 0.16
CA CYS A 105 8.29 -5.65 -1.01
C CYS A 105 7.93 -7.13 -0.77
N GLY A 106 7.72 -7.51 0.50
CA GLY A 106 7.27 -8.85 0.91
C GLY A 106 8.26 -9.58 1.83
N PRO A 107 7.85 -10.76 2.35
CA PRO A 107 8.48 -11.44 3.49
C PRO A 107 9.82 -12.13 3.17
N TYR A 108 10.46 -11.81 2.04
CA TYR A 108 11.72 -12.43 1.61
C TYR A 108 12.84 -11.39 1.59
N ALA A 109 14.04 -11.80 2.01
CA ALA A 109 15.23 -10.95 2.03
C ALA A 109 15.86 -10.75 0.64
N ASP A 110 15.63 -11.71 -0.25
CA ASP A 110 16.32 -11.94 -1.52
C ASP A 110 15.41 -11.78 -2.76
N ARG A 111 14.13 -11.44 -2.58
CA ARG A 111 13.17 -11.25 -3.69
C ARG A 111 11.99 -10.43 -3.22
N CYS A 112 11.30 -9.82 -4.19
CA CYS A 112 10.01 -9.16 -3.96
C CYS A 112 8.86 -10.08 -4.36
N THR A 113 7.77 -10.04 -3.59
CA THR A 113 6.52 -10.75 -3.88
C THR A 113 5.29 -9.84 -3.83
N THR A 114 5.46 -8.58 -3.45
CA THR A 114 4.48 -7.49 -3.59
C THR A 114 5.05 -6.42 -4.51
N GLY A 115 4.25 -5.38 -4.80
CA GLY A 115 4.79 -4.13 -5.35
C GLY A 115 5.75 -3.46 -4.35
N GLU A 116 6.56 -2.54 -4.84
CA GLU A 116 7.42 -1.74 -3.98
C GLU A 116 6.65 -0.60 -3.29
N GLN A 117 6.82 -0.49 -1.98
CA GLN A 117 6.40 0.69 -1.21
C GLN A 117 7.07 1.97 -1.76
N PRO A 118 6.50 3.18 -1.54
CA PRO A 118 7.06 4.43 -2.08
C PRO A 118 8.56 4.59 -1.77
N VAL A 119 9.38 4.56 -2.82
CA VAL A 119 10.84 4.44 -2.75
C VAL A 119 11.46 5.05 -4.01
N SER A 120 12.75 5.38 -3.95
CA SER A 120 13.52 5.76 -5.14
C SER A 120 13.69 4.58 -6.11
N LEU A 121 13.42 4.81 -7.40
CA LEU A 121 13.51 3.78 -8.44
C LEU A 121 14.64 4.05 -9.43
N ALA A 122 15.37 2.99 -9.79
CA ALA A 122 16.13 2.90 -11.03
C ALA A 122 15.34 2.01 -12.01
N GLU A 123 14.73 2.61 -13.02
CA GLU A 123 13.82 1.93 -13.96
C GLU A 123 14.52 1.64 -15.29
N PHE A 124 14.20 0.48 -15.89
CA PHE A 124 14.84 -0.03 -17.09
C PHE A 124 13.88 -0.74 -18.03
N ASN A 125 14.20 -0.67 -19.32
CA ASN A 125 13.67 -1.54 -20.37
C ASN A 125 14.85 -2.18 -21.12
N PHE A 126 15.00 -3.49 -20.98
CA PHE A 126 15.91 -4.36 -21.73
C PHE A 126 15.07 -5.26 -22.65
N ASP A 127 14.41 -4.65 -23.64
CA ASP A 127 13.68 -5.34 -24.71
C ASP A 127 14.48 -5.26 -26.02
N PRO A 128 15.12 -6.36 -26.48
CA PRO A 128 15.86 -6.38 -27.74
C PRO A 128 15.03 -6.05 -29.00
N ALA A 129 13.69 -6.09 -28.92
CA ALA A 129 12.81 -5.70 -30.02
C ALA A 129 12.47 -4.19 -30.02
N ASP A 130 12.71 -3.47 -28.92
CA ASP A 130 12.54 -2.02 -28.86
C ASP A 130 13.82 -1.32 -29.36
N ALA A 131 13.70 -0.58 -30.46
CA ALA A 131 14.80 0.21 -31.02
C ALA A 131 15.30 1.35 -30.09
N ALA A 132 14.56 1.68 -29.03
CA ALA A 132 14.99 2.58 -27.96
C ALA A 132 15.77 1.89 -26.83
N ALA A 133 15.83 0.55 -26.81
CA ALA A 133 16.45 -0.21 -25.72
C ALA A 133 17.98 -0.33 -25.85
N PRO A 134 18.70 -0.52 -24.71
CA PRO A 134 18.19 -0.38 -23.37
C PRO A 134 17.95 1.10 -23.03
N TRP A 135 16.74 1.40 -22.52
CA TRP A 135 16.44 2.70 -21.92
C TRP A 135 16.38 2.60 -20.41
N TYR A 136 16.77 3.68 -19.74
CA TYR A 136 16.87 3.76 -18.30
C TYR A 136 16.52 5.16 -17.80
N ASN A 137 15.96 5.22 -16.59
CA ASN A 137 15.65 6.47 -15.90
C ASN A 137 15.81 6.31 -14.38
N VAL A 138 16.00 7.42 -13.67
CA VAL A 138 15.78 7.48 -12.21
C VAL A 138 14.45 8.16 -11.96
N SER A 139 13.61 7.51 -11.14
CA SER A 139 12.25 7.96 -10.86
C SER A 139 12.02 8.16 -9.36
N TYR A 140 11.68 9.40 -9.02
CA TYR A 140 11.17 9.83 -7.72
C TYR A 140 9.70 10.28 -7.83
N VAL A 141 8.97 9.78 -8.83
CA VAL A 141 7.59 10.16 -9.16
C VAL A 141 6.66 9.98 -7.96
N ASN A 142 6.83 8.88 -7.23
CA ASN A 142 6.04 8.54 -6.04
C ASN A 142 6.74 8.97 -4.75
N ALA A 143 8.06 8.78 -4.63
CA ALA A 143 8.86 9.17 -3.47
C ALA A 143 10.38 9.17 -3.76
N VAL A 144 11.17 9.73 -2.85
CA VAL A 144 12.63 9.53 -2.75
C VAL A 144 13.00 9.05 -1.35
N SER A 145 13.84 8.03 -1.26
CA SER A 145 14.35 7.44 0.00
C SER A 145 15.88 7.41 0.07
N ALA A 146 16.53 7.15 -1.06
CA ALA A 146 17.95 7.34 -1.28
C ALA A 146 18.13 8.08 -2.61
N ALA A 147 19.14 8.94 -2.74
CA ALA A 147 19.42 9.49 -4.06
C ALA A 147 20.04 8.38 -4.93
N VAL A 148 19.72 8.36 -6.22
CA VAL A 148 20.12 7.31 -7.14
C VAL A 148 20.83 7.92 -8.34
N THR A 149 21.88 7.25 -8.79
CA THR A 149 22.49 7.49 -10.11
C THR A 149 22.53 6.19 -10.90
N ILE A 150 22.24 6.26 -12.20
CA ILE A 150 22.50 5.18 -13.15
C ILE A 150 23.58 5.65 -14.13
N THR A 151 24.64 4.86 -14.26
CA THR A 151 25.77 5.11 -15.17
C THR A 151 25.97 3.89 -16.06
N PRO A 152 25.92 4.02 -17.40
CA PRO A 152 26.19 2.90 -18.30
C PRO A 152 27.64 2.42 -18.21
N ASP A 153 27.81 1.10 -18.18
CA ASP A 153 29.11 0.44 -18.14
C ASP A 153 29.61 0.13 -19.56
N GLY A 154 30.87 0.44 -19.83
CA GLY A 154 31.53 0.21 -21.12
C GLY A 154 31.34 1.32 -22.16
N ALA A 155 30.54 2.34 -21.87
CA ALA A 155 30.42 3.58 -22.64
C ALA A 155 31.04 4.75 -21.86
N THR A 156 31.55 5.78 -22.56
CA THR A 156 32.02 7.01 -21.91
C THR A 156 30.87 8.02 -21.88
N PRO A 157 30.39 8.47 -20.70
CA PRO A 157 29.28 9.42 -20.64
C PRO A 157 29.60 10.73 -21.37
N PRO A 158 28.75 11.20 -22.30
CA PRO A 158 29.00 12.44 -23.02
C PRO A 158 28.86 13.68 -22.11
N GLU A 159 29.81 14.61 -22.23
CA GLU A 159 29.89 15.82 -21.39
C GLU A 159 28.63 16.72 -21.48
N ASN A 160 27.93 16.70 -22.61
CA ASN A 160 26.76 17.55 -22.88
C ASN A 160 25.42 16.79 -22.81
N GLY A 161 25.40 15.60 -22.21
CA GLY A 161 24.23 14.71 -22.24
C GLY A 161 24.05 14.03 -23.60
N GLY A 162 22.88 13.43 -23.82
CA GLY A 162 22.60 12.53 -24.95
C GLY A 162 22.72 11.05 -24.60
N GLN A 163 22.90 10.20 -25.61
CA GLN A 163 22.97 8.74 -25.45
C GLN A 163 24.07 8.34 -24.45
N CYS A 164 23.83 7.31 -23.63
CA CYS A 164 24.76 6.82 -22.61
C CYS A 164 25.15 7.84 -21.50
N ALA A 165 24.47 8.98 -21.40
CA ALA A 165 24.66 9.91 -20.27
C ALA A 165 24.13 9.32 -18.95
N SER A 166 24.79 9.62 -17.83
CA SER A 166 24.29 9.22 -16.52
C SER A 166 23.01 10.00 -16.15
N VAL A 167 22.09 9.35 -15.45
CA VAL A 167 20.83 9.94 -14.95
C VAL A 167 20.74 9.88 -13.43
N GLY A 168 19.88 10.73 -12.85
CA GLY A 168 19.84 10.96 -11.41
C GLY A 168 21.04 11.77 -10.90
N CYS A 169 21.23 11.75 -9.57
CA CYS A 169 22.20 12.59 -8.88
C CYS A 169 22.60 12.00 -7.51
N PRO A 170 23.80 12.32 -6.98
CA PRO A 170 24.26 11.89 -5.66
C PRO A 170 23.93 12.91 -4.54
N VAL A 171 22.99 13.84 -4.77
CA VAL A 171 22.63 14.91 -3.82
C VAL A 171 21.72 14.36 -2.73
N ASP A 172 21.86 14.81 -1.48
CA ASP A 172 20.92 14.47 -0.40
C ASP A 172 19.54 15.12 -0.64
N LEU A 173 18.68 14.41 -1.36
CA LEU A 173 17.32 14.86 -1.69
C LEU A 173 16.37 14.86 -0.48
N LEU A 174 16.64 14.05 0.56
CA LEU A 174 15.84 14.08 1.80
C LEU A 174 16.04 15.38 2.57
N SER A 175 17.25 15.96 2.53
CA SER A 175 17.53 17.28 3.11
C SER A 175 16.82 18.44 2.41
N HIS A 176 16.38 18.23 1.16
CA HIS A 176 15.65 19.20 0.35
C HIS A 176 14.15 18.92 0.25
N CYS A 177 13.66 17.86 0.91
CA CYS A 177 12.25 17.53 1.00
C CYS A 177 11.47 18.66 1.71
N PRO A 178 10.30 19.10 1.20
CA PRO A 178 9.40 19.94 1.96
C PRO A 178 9.00 19.23 3.27
N PRO A 179 9.06 19.89 4.45
CA PRO A 179 8.88 19.22 5.75
C PRO A 179 7.58 18.42 5.89
N GLU A 180 6.50 18.87 5.25
CA GLU A 180 5.18 18.22 5.21
C GLU A 180 5.17 16.89 4.45
N ASN A 181 6.15 16.66 3.58
CA ASN A 181 6.28 15.46 2.75
C ASN A 181 7.35 14.49 3.29
N LEU A 182 8.07 14.87 4.35
CA LEU A 182 9.22 14.12 4.87
C LEU A 182 8.85 13.18 6.02
N THR A 183 8.84 11.88 5.77
CA THR A 183 8.75 10.84 6.80
C THR A 183 10.11 10.65 7.50
N LYS A 184 10.07 10.52 8.82
CA LYS A 184 11.22 10.31 9.70
C LYS A 184 11.00 9.10 10.61
N ASP A 185 12.09 8.49 11.07
CA ASP A 185 12.05 7.44 12.09
C ASP A 185 11.81 8.02 13.50
N LYS A 186 11.74 7.13 14.50
CA LYS A 186 11.53 7.48 15.92
C LYS A 186 12.68 8.32 16.52
N ALA A 187 13.87 8.32 15.91
CA ALA A 187 15.02 9.14 16.30
C ALA A 187 15.07 10.48 15.52
N GLY A 188 14.10 10.73 14.63
CA GLY A 188 14.05 11.93 13.79
C GLY A 188 14.91 11.86 12.53
N LYS A 189 15.50 10.71 12.22
CA LYS A 189 16.28 10.50 10.98
C LYS A 189 15.32 10.48 9.77
N PRO A 190 15.61 11.24 8.70
CA PRO A 190 14.89 11.11 7.43
C PRO A 190 14.87 9.66 6.90
N LEU A 191 13.71 9.20 6.44
CA LEU A 191 13.52 7.86 5.85
C LEU A 191 13.09 7.95 4.38
N VAL A 192 12.03 8.69 4.11
CA VAL A 192 11.42 8.82 2.77
C VAL A 192 10.70 10.16 2.66
N CYS A 193 10.82 10.79 1.51
CA CYS A 193 10.08 11.98 1.12
C CYS A 193 9.05 11.55 0.07
N VAL A 194 7.75 11.68 0.36
CA VAL A 194 6.67 11.15 -0.50
C VAL A 194 6.07 12.28 -1.33
N ASN A 195 5.81 12.03 -2.61
CA ASN A 195 5.15 13.01 -3.47
C ASN A 195 3.64 13.05 -3.15
N PRO A 196 3.08 14.19 -2.70
CA PRO A 196 1.64 14.28 -2.38
C PRO A 196 0.74 14.22 -3.62
N ASN A 197 1.27 14.43 -4.83
CA ASN A 197 0.56 14.16 -6.08
C ASN A 197 1.55 13.82 -7.20
N ARG A 198 1.57 12.56 -7.60
CA ARG A 198 2.46 12.06 -8.67
C ARG A 198 2.14 12.62 -10.06
N ASP A 199 0.92 13.06 -10.32
CA ASP A 199 0.41 13.44 -11.65
C ASP A 199 0.28 14.97 -11.87
N ALA A 200 0.74 15.76 -10.91
CA ALA A 200 0.79 17.22 -10.96
C ALA A 200 2.12 17.76 -10.43
N LYS A 201 2.43 19.02 -10.74
CA LYS A 201 3.51 19.74 -10.07
C LYS A 201 3.12 20.09 -8.64
N THR A 202 4.04 19.82 -7.74
CA THR A 202 3.95 20.03 -6.29
C THR A 202 5.25 20.67 -5.78
N ALA A 203 5.23 21.27 -4.59
CA ALA A 203 6.44 21.78 -3.93
C ALA A 203 7.52 20.69 -3.75
N TYR A 204 7.10 19.43 -3.57
CA TYR A 204 7.98 18.26 -3.63
C TYR A 204 8.68 18.17 -4.99
N SER A 205 7.91 18.11 -6.08
CA SER A 205 8.46 17.90 -7.42
C SER A 205 9.38 19.04 -7.85
N GLU A 206 9.06 20.28 -7.47
CA GLU A 206 9.88 21.46 -7.74
C GLU A 206 11.19 21.44 -6.95
N ALA A 207 11.13 21.09 -5.66
CA ALA A 207 12.31 20.97 -4.81
C ALA A 207 13.27 19.88 -5.31
N LEU A 208 12.75 18.70 -5.69
CA LEU A 208 13.56 17.61 -6.24
C LEU A 208 14.12 17.95 -7.62
N THR A 209 13.30 18.48 -8.54
CA THR A 209 13.74 18.87 -9.90
C THR A 209 14.90 19.86 -9.87
N LYS A 210 14.88 20.80 -8.92
CA LYS A 210 15.96 21.79 -8.73
C LYS A 210 17.31 21.14 -8.35
N GLN A 211 17.29 20.01 -7.65
CA GLN A 211 18.50 19.32 -7.18
C GLN A 211 18.91 18.16 -8.09
N CYS A 212 17.96 17.58 -8.82
CA CYS A 212 18.12 16.37 -9.62
C CYS A 212 17.38 16.50 -10.97
N PRO A 213 17.76 17.44 -11.86
CA PRO A 213 17.05 17.72 -13.12
C PRO A 213 17.13 16.59 -14.16
N THR A 214 17.90 15.54 -13.88
CA THR A 214 18.12 14.34 -14.70
C THR A 214 17.33 13.12 -14.21
N ALA A 215 16.34 13.33 -13.34
CA ALA A 215 15.44 12.29 -12.81
C ALA A 215 13.98 12.75 -12.86
N TYR A 216 13.04 11.81 -13.03
CA TYR A 216 11.62 12.14 -12.89
C TYR A 216 11.31 12.51 -11.43
N ALA A 217 10.60 13.61 -11.24
CA ALA A 217 10.04 14.03 -9.94
C ALA A 217 8.49 13.99 -9.90
N TRP A 218 7.84 13.71 -11.03
CA TRP A 218 6.41 13.59 -11.25
C TRP A 218 6.15 12.99 -12.64
N SER A 219 4.94 12.51 -12.93
CA SER A 219 4.67 11.55 -14.02
C SER A 219 4.73 12.08 -15.47
N LYS A 220 4.70 13.41 -15.67
CA LYS A 220 4.78 14.04 -17.01
C LYS A 220 5.96 15.03 -17.09
N HIS A 221 7.00 14.78 -16.31
CA HIS A 221 8.19 15.64 -16.23
C HIS A 221 8.89 15.77 -17.60
N ASP A 222 8.90 14.70 -18.39
CA ASP A 222 9.36 14.62 -19.78
C ASP A 222 8.49 15.35 -20.82
N ALA A 223 7.21 15.61 -20.51
CA ALA A 223 6.32 16.36 -21.38
C ALA A 223 6.64 17.87 -21.42
N GLU A 224 7.53 18.36 -20.55
CA GLU A 224 7.96 19.75 -20.53
C GLU A 224 9.20 19.98 -21.40
N GLN A 225 9.15 21.05 -22.20
CA GLN A 225 10.20 21.37 -23.17
C GLN A 225 11.56 21.57 -22.50
N GLY A 226 12.54 20.77 -22.91
CA GLY A 226 13.93 20.85 -22.46
C GLY A 226 14.29 19.86 -21.34
N ASN A 227 13.31 19.24 -20.70
CA ASN A 227 13.58 18.19 -19.72
C ASN A 227 14.08 16.92 -20.42
N GLN A 228 15.10 16.29 -19.82
CA GLN A 228 15.66 15.04 -20.32
C GLN A 228 15.87 14.10 -19.13
N VAL A 229 14.88 13.27 -18.83
CA VAL A 229 14.84 12.39 -17.65
C VAL A 229 14.97 10.89 -17.97
N VAL A 230 14.76 10.47 -19.22
CA VAL A 230 15.11 9.12 -19.73
C VAL A 230 16.39 9.20 -20.55
N ARG A 231 17.19 8.14 -20.58
CA ARG A 231 18.29 7.94 -21.54
C ARG A 231 18.21 6.56 -22.19
N GLN A 232 18.88 6.44 -23.33
CA GLN A 232 19.08 5.19 -24.06
C GLN A 232 20.59 4.93 -24.15
N CYS A 233 21.02 3.67 -24.26
CA CYS A 233 22.43 3.34 -24.50
C CYS A 233 22.61 1.98 -25.19
N SER A 234 22.53 1.94 -26.52
CA SER A 234 22.63 0.70 -27.31
C SER A 234 24.04 0.09 -27.37
N GLU A 235 25.05 0.76 -26.80
CA GLU A 235 26.45 0.34 -26.79
C GLU A 235 26.99 -0.05 -25.41
N CYS A 236 26.19 0.08 -24.34
CA CYS A 236 26.60 -0.39 -23.02
C CYS A 236 26.70 -1.91 -22.96
N LYS A 237 27.49 -2.42 -22.01
CA LYS A 237 27.51 -3.86 -21.66
C LYS A 237 26.84 -4.14 -20.31
N GLY A 238 26.39 -3.08 -19.65
CA GLY A 238 25.72 -3.12 -18.36
C GLY A 238 25.44 -1.71 -17.84
N MET A 239 24.90 -1.63 -16.64
CA MET A 239 24.53 -0.39 -15.96
C MET A 239 24.91 -0.46 -14.48
N THR A 240 25.66 0.51 -13.99
CA THR A 240 25.89 0.69 -12.55
C THR A 240 24.79 1.56 -11.94
N VAL A 241 23.95 0.98 -11.08
CA VAL A 241 23.03 1.71 -10.18
C VAL A 241 23.74 1.95 -8.85
N THR A 242 23.80 3.20 -8.41
CA THR A 242 24.35 3.55 -7.09
C THR A 242 23.30 4.20 -6.21
N PHE A 243 23.10 3.65 -5.01
CA PHE A 243 22.26 4.21 -3.96
C PHE A 243 23.12 5.08 -3.03
N HIS A 244 22.82 6.36 -2.95
CA HIS A 244 23.55 7.38 -2.19
C HIS A 244 22.82 7.69 -0.88
N GLY A 245 23.56 7.71 0.24
CA GLY A 245 23.00 8.05 1.54
C GLY A 245 23.01 9.55 1.84
N THR A 246 22.20 9.94 2.82
CA THR A 246 22.35 11.24 3.49
C THR A 246 23.72 11.30 4.16
N GLY A 247 24.52 12.33 3.88
CA GLY A 247 25.93 12.40 4.28
C GLY A 247 26.13 12.53 5.80
N GLY A 248 26.25 11.41 6.50
CA GLY A 248 26.47 11.37 7.95
C GLY A 248 27.13 10.05 8.37
N SER A 249 28.41 10.11 8.72
CA SER A 249 29.16 8.98 9.27
C SER A 249 28.98 8.90 10.78
N ASP A 250 28.36 7.85 11.31
CA ASP A 250 28.54 7.47 12.72
C ASP A 250 28.26 5.98 13.00
N LYS A 251 28.88 5.46 14.06
CA LYS A 251 28.94 4.02 14.41
C LYS A 251 27.77 3.55 15.30
N PRO A 252 27.40 2.25 15.25
CA PRO A 252 26.34 1.69 16.09
C PRO A 252 26.81 1.36 17.52
N GLY A 253 25.89 1.47 18.51
CA GLY A 253 26.12 1.12 19.91
C GLY A 253 24.91 0.54 20.64
N THR A 254 24.93 -0.79 20.83
CA THR A 254 24.42 -1.62 21.96
C THR A 254 23.18 -1.26 22.81
N GLU A 255 22.27 -2.26 22.95
CA GLU A 255 21.23 -2.39 24.01
C GLU A 255 21.81 -2.76 25.41
N PRO A 256 21.05 -2.66 26.55
CA PRO A 256 20.05 -3.67 27.03
C PRO A 256 18.80 -3.06 27.77
N GLY A 257 17.80 -3.78 28.33
CA GLY A 257 17.40 -5.21 28.27
C GLY A 257 16.49 -5.70 29.45
N ASN A 258 15.43 -6.49 29.15
CA ASN A 258 14.58 -7.41 29.97
C ASN A 258 13.74 -7.00 31.23
N ASN A 259 12.40 -7.07 31.06
CA ASN A 259 11.36 -7.90 31.78
C ASN A 259 11.00 -7.71 33.31
N PRO A 260 9.88 -8.29 33.85
CA PRO A 260 8.44 -8.31 33.46
C PRO A 260 7.44 -7.97 34.62
N GLY A 261 6.11 -7.96 34.38
CA GLY A 261 5.07 -7.96 35.45
C GLY A 261 3.61 -8.15 34.95
N HIS A 262 2.82 -9.00 35.62
CA HIS A 262 1.41 -9.38 35.28
C HIS A 262 0.33 -8.49 35.93
N GLY A 263 -0.92 -8.52 35.40
CA GLY A 263 -2.13 -8.29 36.22
C GLY A 263 -3.43 -7.82 35.52
N ASP A 264 -4.30 -8.78 35.16
CA ASP A 264 -5.79 -8.78 35.19
C ASP A 264 -6.69 -7.78 34.40
N GLU A 265 -7.63 -8.39 33.65
CA GLU A 265 -8.95 -7.90 33.18
C GLU A 265 -10.08 -8.44 34.13
N PRO A 266 -11.41 -8.20 33.97
CA PRO A 266 -12.16 -7.60 32.86
C PRO A 266 -13.23 -6.54 33.24
N GLY A 267 -13.95 -5.98 32.25
CA GLY A 267 -15.17 -5.18 32.47
C GLY A 267 -16.08 -5.08 31.24
N SER A 268 -17.21 -5.78 31.25
CA SER A 268 -18.26 -5.73 30.22
C SER A 268 -19.14 -4.47 30.33
N GLY A 269 -19.49 -3.83 29.20
CA GLY A 269 -20.35 -2.64 29.14
C GLY A 269 -21.38 -2.65 28.00
N ASP A 270 -22.59 -2.22 28.34
CA ASP A 270 -23.85 -2.28 27.56
C ASP A 270 -23.83 -1.89 26.07
N HIS A 271 -24.71 -2.51 25.29
CA HIS A 271 -25.07 -2.08 23.93
C HIS A 271 -26.34 -1.20 23.94
N PRO A 272 -26.30 0.05 23.42
CA PRO A 272 -27.48 0.89 23.23
C PRO A 272 -28.33 0.45 22.02
N ALA A 273 -29.64 0.63 22.10
CA ALA A 273 -30.59 0.11 21.10
C ALA A 273 -30.71 0.96 19.81
N ALA A 274 -30.78 0.24 18.68
CA ALA A 274 -31.61 0.45 17.47
C ALA A 274 -31.74 1.82 16.74
N GLY A 275 -31.27 2.95 17.28
CA GLY A 275 -31.48 4.28 16.67
C GLY A 275 -30.27 4.89 15.94
N HIS A 276 -29.09 4.25 16.02
CA HIS A 276 -27.80 4.91 15.71
C HIS A 276 -26.83 4.05 14.87
N ALA A 277 -27.35 3.02 14.17
CA ALA A 277 -26.53 2.11 13.38
C ALA A 277 -26.22 2.62 11.96
N ARG A 278 -27.18 3.27 11.30
CA ARG A 278 -27.05 3.73 9.90
C ARG A 278 -26.08 4.89 9.76
N GLY A 279 -25.14 4.76 8.83
CA GLY A 279 -24.23 5.80 8.39
C GLY A 279 -24.00 5.78 6.89
N VAL A 280 -23.01 6.53 6.39
CA VAL A 280 -22.60 6.51 4.98
C VAL A 280 -21.09 6.71 4.83
N ALA A 281 -20.51 6.11 3.79
CA ALA A 281 -19.17 6.47 3.32
C ALA A 281 -19.29 7.63 2.32
N LEU A 282 -18.52 8.71 2.48
CA LEU A 282 -18.63 9.90 1.63
C LEU A 282 -17.30 10.60 1.37
N ASN A 283 -17.13 11.13 0.16
CA ASN A 283 -16.07 12.08 -0.17
C ASN A 283 -16.56 13.53 -0.06
N PRO A 284 -15.65 14.50 0.19
CA PRO A 284 -15.98 15.93 0.16
C PRO A 284 -16.24 16.41 -1.27
N VAL A 285 -17.49 16.34 -1.71
CA VAL A 285 -17.97 16.85 -3.01
C VAL A 285 -19.06 17.90 -2.83
N ASP A 286 -19.30 18.71 -3.86
CA ASP A 286 -20.36 19.72 -3.86
C ASP A 286 -21.72 19.09 -3.55
N GLY A 287 -22.44 19.63 -2.56
CA GLY A 287 -23.72 19.11 -2.08
C GLY A 287 -23.62 18.01 -1.02
N ALA A 288 -22.42 17.51 -0.68
CA ALA A 288 -22.27 16.38 0.26
C ALA A 288 -22.84 16.65 1.66
N ALA A 289 -22.73 17.88 2.18
CA ALA A 289 -23.29 18.23 3.49
C ALA A 289 -24.84 18.22 3.49
N GLN A 290 -25.46 18.70 2.40
CA GLN A 290 -26.91 18.68 2.21
C GLN A 290 -27.44 17.25 1.99
N ALA A 291 -26.72 16.45 1.19
CA ALA A 291 -27.02 15.03 1.00
C ALA A 291 -26.88 14.23 2.30
N LEU A 292 -25.87 14.54 3.12
CA LEU A 292 -25.68 13.91 4.43
C LEU A 292 -26.83 14.23 5.40
N ASP A 293 -27.25 15.50 5.47
CA ASP A 293 -28.40 15.94 6.28
C ASP A 293 -29.71 15.27 5.84
N ASP A 294 -29.99 15.18 4.53
CA ASP A 294 -31.17 14.45 4.02
C ASP A 294 -31.07 12.94 4.22
N SER A 295 -29.89 12.32 4.14
CA SER A 295 -29.73 10.85 4.13
C SER A 295 -30.26 10.09 5.35
N GLY A 296 -30.54 10.77 6.47
CA GLY A 296 -30.91 10.14 7.72
C GLY A 296 -29.78 9.28 8.34
N ALA A 297 -28.53 9.49 7.90
CA ALA A 297 -27.34 8.89 8.49
C ALA A 297 -27.06 9.49 9.88
N SER A 298 -26.80 8.63 10.86
CA SER A 298 -26.41 9.01 12.22
C SER A 298 -24.90 9.14 12.41
N TRP A 299 -24.11 8.63 11.45
CA TRP A 299 -22.67 8.80 11.40
C TRP A 299 -22.14 8.76 9.96
N PHE A 300 -20.91 9.22 9.73
CA PHE A 300 -20.22 9.05 8.45
C PHE A 300 -18.71 8.89 8.62
N HIS A 301 -18.05 8.38 7.57
CA HIS A 301 -16.60 8.40 7.42
C HIS A 301 -16.22 8.83 6.00
N ASN A 302 -14.95 9.19 5.81
CA ASN A 302 -14.41 9.70 4.53
C ASN A 302 -12.98 9.21 4.26
N TRP A 303 -12.58 8.06 4.82
CA TRP A 303 -11.24 7.48 4.67
C TRP A 303 -10.06 8.33 5.18
N THR A 304 -10.28 9.43 5.89
CA THR A 304 -9.20 10.29 6.43
C THR A 304 -9.32 10.49 7.94
N SER A 305 -8.35 11.15 8.56
CA SER A 305 -8.37 11.42 10.02
C SER A 305 -9.26 12.61 10.44
N SER A 306 -9.91 13.29 9.50
CA SER A 306 -10.68 14.52 9.74
C SER A 306 -11.82 14.69 8.75
N SER A 307 -12.87 15.47 9.06
CA SER A 307 -14.03 15.58 8.14
C SER A 307 -13.74 16.25 6.78
N ALA A 308 -12.48 16.63 6.50
CA ALA A 308 -12.03 17.21 5.23
C ALA A 308 -12.85 18.43 4.76
N GLY A 309 -13.36 19.21 5.72
CA GLY A 309 -14.21 20.38 5.44
C GLY A 309 -15.70 20.07 5.26
N VAL A 310 -16.12 18.80 5.27
CA VAL A 310 -17.55 18.44 5.28
C VAL A 310 -18.17 18.90 6.59
N ALA A 311 -19.18 19.77 6.48
CA ALA A 311 -19.96 20.24 7.62
C ALA A 311 -20.77 19.08 8.21
N LYS A 312 -20.66 18.87 9.52
CA LYS A 312 -21.36 17.81 10.25
C LYS A 312 -22.78 18.27 10.62
N PRO A 313 -23.86 17.62 10.16
CA PRO A 313 -25.21 17.95 10.60
C PRO A 313 -25.40 17.63 12.08
N LYS A 314 -26.41 18.26 12.71
CA LYS A 314 -26.62 18.17 14.16
C LYS A 314 -27.00 16.74 14.56
N GLY A 315 -26.13 16.09 15.35
CA GLY A 315 -26.34 14.73 15.84
C GLY A 315 -25.71 13.64 14.97
N VAL A 316 -25.02 14.01 13.89
CA VAL A 316 -24.28 13.08 13.03
C VAL A 316 -22.83 12.99 13.51
N GLU A 317 -22.38 11.80 13.93
CA GLU A 317 -20.98 11.56 14.29
C GLU A 317 -20.10 11.48 13.03
N TYR A 318 -18.94 12.13 13.05
CA TYR A 318 -17.89 11.82 12.09
C TYR A 318 -16.93 10.82 12.72
N VAL A 319 -16.68 9.70 12.06
CA VAL A 319 -15.73 8.67 12.49
C VAL A 319 -14.45 8.82 11.68
N PRO A 320 -13.33 9.23 12.29
CA PRO A 320 -12.04 9.29 11.62
C PRO A 320 -11.51 7.90 11.25
N THR A 321 -10.70 7.86 10.19
CA THR A 321 -10.03 6.67 9.65
C THR A 321 -8.53 6.89 9.59
N ILE A 322 -7.74 5.96 10.12
CA ILE A 322 -6.28 5.89 9.92
C ILE A 322 -6.02 4.87 8.80
N TRP A 323 -6.18 5.34 7.56
CA TRP A 323 -6.37 4.51 6.37
C TRP A 323 -5.27 3.49 6.08
N GLY A 324 -4.00 3.82 6.36
CA GLY A 324 -2.88 2.92 6.14
C GLY A 324 -1.67 3.32 6.99
N ALA A 325 -0.55 2.62 6.81
CA ALA A 325 0.67 2.85 7.58
C ALA A 325 1.14 4.32 7.55
N GLY A 326 1.05 4.98 6.38
CA GLY A 326 1.40 6.39 6.21
C GLY A 326 0.54 7.38 7.00
N SER A 327 -0.68 6.98 7.39
CA SER A 327 -1.56 7.79 8.24
C SER A 327 -1.29 7.63 9.74
N VAL A 328 -0.41 6.72 10.17
CA VAL A 328 -0.04 6.56 11.59
C VAL A 328 1.00 7.63 11.96
N THR A 329 0.63 8.90 11.94
CA THR A 329 1.48 10.03 12.37
C THR A 329 0.88 10.71 13.60
N ASP A 330 1.69 11.40 14.42
CA ASP A 330 1.13 12.11 15.57
C ASP A 330 0.12 13.18 15.16
N ALA A 331 0.32 13.83 14.00
CA ALA A 331 -0.60 14.82 13.46
C ALA A 331 -1.97 14.22 13.07
N GLU A 332 -1.99 13.08 12.38
CA GLU A 332 -3.24 12.40 11.99
C GLU A 332 -3.95 11.78 13.20
N LEU A 333 -3.20 11.20 14.16
CA LEU A 333 -3.76 10.69 15.41
C LEU A 333 -4.30 11.85 16.30
N ASP A 334 -3.67 13.02 16.29
CA ASP A 334 -4.14 14.24 16.96
C ASP A 334 -5.34 14.89 16.28
N LYS A 335 -5.52 14.72 14.97
CA LYS A 335 -6.76 15.07 14.26
C LYS A 335 -7.86 14.10 14.69
N ALA A 336 -7.65 12.80 14.54
CA ALA A 336 -8.63 11.76 14.88
C ALA A 336 -9.16 11.88 16.33
N LYS A 337 -8.28 12.12 17.31
CA LYS A 337 -8.67 12.35 18.72
C LYS A 337 -9.60 13.54 18.94
N LYS A 338 -9.63 14.53 18.04
CA LYS A 338 -10.51 15.72 18.14
C LYS A 338 -11.86 15.51 17.46
N GLU A 339 -12.00 14.45 16.67
CA GLU A 339 -13.11 14.29 15.73
C GLU A 339 -14.29 13.49 16.29
N GLY A 340 -14.03 12.46 17.10
CA GLY A 340 -15.03 11.54 17.61
C GLY A 340 -14.51 10.65 18.75
N LYS A 341 -15.23 9.56 19.06
CA LYS A 341 -14.84 8.57 20.09
C LYS A 341 -14.39 7.23 19.52
N ASN A 342 -14.63 7.01 18.23
CA ASN A 342 -14.38 5.77 17.52
C ASN A 342 -13.34 6.03 16.42
N LEU A 343 -12.56 5.02 16.08
CA LEU A 343 -11.51 5.07 15.07
C LEU A 343 -11.65 3.87 14.14
N LEU A 344 -11.85 4.11 12.85
CA LEU A 344 -11.57 3.11 11.82
C LEU A 344 -10.06 3.08 11.58
N THR A 345 -9.50 1.90 11.39
CA THR A 345 -8.06 1.73 11.18
C THR A 345 -7.79 1.42 9.71
N PHE A 346 -6.90 0.48 9.41
CA PHE A 346 -6.38 0.33 8.04
C PHE A 346 -7.45 -0.21 7.09
N ASN A 347 -7.49 0.35 5.89
CA ASN A 347 -8.53 0.13 4.88
C ASN A 347 -8.05 -0.85 3.81
N GLU A 348 -8.70 -2.01 3.74
CA GLU A 348 -8.38 -3.11 2.82
C GLU A 348 -6.87 -3.43 2.76
N PRO A 349 -6.20 -3.63 3.92
CA PRO A 349 -4.76 -3.89 3.96
C PRO A 349 -4.36 -5.20 3.26
N ASP A 350 -5.32 -6.08 3.00
CA ASP A 350 -5.21 -7.31 2.22
C ASP A 350 -5.16 -7.08 0.69
N LEU A 351 -5.40 -5.87 0.20
CA LEU A 351 -5.31 -5.51 -1.23
C LEU A 351 -4.12 -4.60 -1.53
N PRO A 352 -3.26 -4.95 -2.52
CA PRO A 352 -2.11 -4.12 -2.92
C PRO A 352 -2.46 -2.73 -3.49
N GLN A 353 -3.72 -2.50 -3.87
CA GLN A 353 -4.22 -1.24 -4.43
C GLN A 353 -4.78 -0.30 -3.35
N GLN A 354 -4.77 -0.73 -2.09
CA GLN A 354 -5.37 -0.05 -0.95
C GLN A 354 -4.27 0.20 0.10
N ALA A 355 -4.49 -0.11 1.38
CA ALA A 355 -3.48 0.17 2.40
C ALA A 355 -2.19 -0.68 2.26
N ASP A 356 -2.25 -1.83 1.57
CA ASP A 356 -1.14 -2.77 1.30
C ASP A 356 -0.25 -3.00 2.53
N MET A 357 -0.77 -3.70 3.53
CA MET A 357 -0.08 -3.97 4.79
C MET A 357 -0.15 -5.44 5.14
N THR A 358 0.87 -5.99 5.79
CA THR A 358 0.73 -7.29 6.47
C THR A 358 0.02 -7.16 7.82
N PRO A 359 -0.63 -8.23 8.32
CA PRO A 359 -1.11 -8.27 9.71
C PRO A 359 -0.04 -7.88 10.72
N GLU A 360 1.19 -8.30 10.48
CA GLU A 360 2.35 -8.04 11.33
C GLU A 360 2.70 -6.54 11.39
N GLN A 361 2.72 -5.85 10.24
CA GLN A 361 2.88 -4.38 10.18
C GLN A 361 1.74 -3.64 10.90
N ALA A 362 0.49 -4.09 10.72
CA ALA A 362 -0.66 -3.52 11.40
C ALA A 362 -0.56 -3.68 12.93
N LEU A 363 -0.08 -4.83 13.40
CA LEU A 363 0.16 -5.13 14.82
C LEU A 363 1.32 -4.34 15.42
N ASP A 364 2.36 -4.04 14.65
CA ASP A 364 3.50 -3.21 15.09
C ASP A 364 3.12 -1.73 15.24
N LEU A 365 2.18 -1.26 14.41
CA LEU A 365 1.63 0.10 14.48
C LEU A 365 0.51 0.26 15.54
N TRP A 366 -0.15 -0.84 15.90
CA TRP A 366 -1.31 -0.86 16.80
C TRP A 366 -1.12 -0.14 18.15
N PRO A 367 0.02 -0.25 18.86
CA PRO A 367 0.24 0.47 20.12
C PRO A 367 0.19 2.00 19.99
N ARG A 368 0.30 2.56 18.78
CA ARG A 368 0.09 4.00 18.54
C ARG A 368 -1.38 4.35 18.32
N LEU A 369 -2.16 3.45 17.73
CA LEU A 369 -3.61 3.56 17.64
C LEU A 369 -4.23 3.47 19.04
N GLU A 370 -3.79 2.53 19.88
CA GLU A 370 -4.29 2.41 21.27
C GLU A 370 -4.01 3.65 22.13
N LYS A 371 -2.84 4.28 21.95
CA LYS A 371 -2.49 5.56 22.60
C LYS A 371 -3.41 6.72 22.24
N THR A 372 -4.31 6.58 21.26
CA THR A 372 -5.36 7.59 21.02
C THR A 372 -6.41 7.62 22.13
N GLY A 373 -6.64 6.50 22.82
CA GLY A 373 -7.75 6.31 23.76
C GLY A 373 -9.14 6.18 23.09
N LEU A 374 -9.19 6.11 21.76
CA LEU A 374 -10.44 5.90 21.01
C LEU A 374 -10.84 4.41 21.02
N ASN A 375 -12.11 4.12 20.71
CA ASN A 375 -12.55 2.76 20.40
C ASN A 375 -12.01 2.38 19.02
N LEU A 376 -11.19 1.32 18.96
CA LEU A 376 -10.51 0.87 17.76
C LEU A 376 -11.32 -0.22 17.06
N GLY A 377 -11.72 0.07 15.83
CA GLY A 377 -12.10 -0.95 14.87
C GLY A 377 -10.85 -1.64 14.35
N ALA A 378 -10.88 -2.98 14.27
CA ALA A 378 -9.87 -3.77 13.54
C ALA A 378 -9.63 -3.21 12.11
N PRO A 379 -8.56 -3.60 11.42
CA PRO A 379 -8.40 -3.25 10.01
C PRO A 379 -9.52 -3.87 9.17
N ALA A 380 -10.14 -3.06 8.31
CA ALA A 380 -11.28 -3.46 7.50
C ALA A 380 -10.79 -4.18 6.24
N VAL A 381 -10.73 -5.51 6.28
CA VAL A 381 -10.29 -6.31 5.12
C VAL A 381 -11.34 -6.33 4.01
N ALA A 382 -10.87 -6.38 2.76
CA ALA A 382 -11.72 -6.50 1.58
C ALA A 382 -12.38 -7.88 1.46
N VAL A 383 -11.62 -8.94 1.78
CA VAL A 383 -12.08 -10.33 1.63
C VAL A 383 -11.77 -11.21 2.84
N ASP A 384 -12.47 -12.34 2.94
CA ASP A 384 -12.15 -13.47 3.81
C ASP A 384 -11.96 -13.18 5.32
N ALA A 385 -12.61 -12.12 5.83
CA ALA A 385 -12.63 -11.79 7.26
C ALA A 385 -13.02 -12.98 8.16
N ASP A 386 -13.85 -13.92 7.67
CA ASP A 386 -14.34 -15.09 8.40
C ASP A 386 -13.45 -16.36 8.29
N LYS A 387 -12.39 -16.35 7.47
CA LYS A 387 -11.61 -17.57 7.17
C LYS A 387 -10.43 -17.79 8.12
N PRO A 388 -10.16 -19.05 8.55
CA PRO A 388 -8.90 -19.39 9.20
C PRO A 388 -7.69 -19.09 8.30
N GLY A 389 -6.66 -18.46 8.86
CA GLY A 389 -5.42 -18.11 8.16
C GLY A 389 -5.50 -16.86 7.27
N SER A 390 -6.67 -16.22 7.14
CA SER A 390 -6.81 -14.96 6.41
C SER A 390 -6.07 -13.81 7.09
N TRP A 391 -6.01 -12.68 6.41
CA TRP A 391 -5.41 -11.45 6.92
C TRP A 391 -5.95 -11.08 8.31
N LEU A 392 -7.28 -11.00 8.44
CA LEU A 392 -7.92 -10.63 9.71
C LEU A 392 -7.73 -11.70 10.79
N ASP A 393 -7.73 -12.98 10.43
CA ASP A 393 -7.52 -14.06 11.40
C ASP A 393 -6.10 -14.03 11.99
N ARG A 394 -5.08 -13.76 11.15
CA ARG A 394 -3.70 -13.57 11.61
C ARG A 394 -3.56 -12.31 12.45
N PHE A 395 -4.17 -11.20 12.04
CA PHE A 395 -4.18 -9.96 12.81
C PHE A 395 -4.82 -10.14 14.19
N MET A 396 -6.02 -10.71 14.26
CA MET A 396 -6.75 -10.86 15.54
C MET A 396 -6.03 -11.81 16.50
N LYS A 397 -5.39 -12.89 16.00
CA LYS A 397 -4.53 -13.77 16.82
C LYS A 397 -3.30 -13.04 17.34
N GLY A 398 -2.56 -12.36 16.46
CA GLY A 398 -1.39 -11.60 16.87
C GLY A 398 -1.73 -10.46 17.82
N ALA A 399 -2.92 -9.86 17.71
CA ALA A 399 -3.42 -8.86 18.65
C ALA A 399 -3.64 -9.48 20.04
N GLN A 400 -4.29 -10.64 20.11
CA GLN A 400 -4.49 -11.39 21.34
C GLN A 400 -3.16 -11.83 21.98
N GLU A 401 -2.23 -12.37 21.19
CA GLU A 401 -0.91 -12.82 21.64
C GLU A 401 -0.04 -11.67 22.19
N ARG A 402 -0.20 -10.47 21.63
CA ARG A 402 0.51 -9.24 22.05
C ARG A 402 -0.23 -8.46 23.14
N GLY A 403 -1.42 -8.89 23.57
CA GLY A 403 -2.24 -8.19 24.57
C GLY A 403 -2.81 -6.86 24.09
N LEU A 404 -3.03 -6.70 22.79
CA LEU A 404 -3.49 -5.48 22.13
C LEU A 404 -5.04 -5.41 22.11
N ARG A 405 -5.61 -4.25 22.45
CA ARG A 405 -7.05 -4.02 22.46
C ARG A 405 -7.60 -3.80 21.05
N VAL A 406 -8.61 -4.58 20.69
CA VAL A 406 -9.47 -4.38 19.51
C VAL A 406 -10.91 -4.37 20.00
N ASP A 407 -11.66 -3.29 19.78
CA ASP A 407 -12.97 -3.09 20.40
C ASP A 407 -14.11 -3.63 19.52
N PHE A 408 -14.03 -3.41 18.21
CA PHE A 408 -14.99 -3.91 17.21
C PHE A 408 -14.30 -4.32 15.91
N ILE A 409 -15.03 -4.96 15.00
CA ILE A 409 -14.50 -5.40 13.70
C ILE A 409 -15.29 -4.73 12.58
N PRO A 410 -14.70 -3.75 11.87
CA PRO A 410 -15.22 -3.29 10.60
C PRO A 410 -14.93 -4.32 9.50
N VAL A 411 -15.87 -4.49 8.57
CA VAL A 411 -15.71 -5.33 7.38
C VAL A 411 -16.34 -4.67 6.16
N HIS A 412 -15.80 -4.98 4.99
CA HIS A 412 -16.37 -4.60 3.70
C HIS A 412 -17.12 -5.77 3.07
N TRP A 413 -18.12 -5.49 2.23
CA TRP A 413 -18.80 -6.52 1.45
C TRP A 413 -19.38 -5.95 0.14
N TYR A 414 -18.94 -6.53 -0.98
CA TYR A 414 -19.44 -6.18 -2.32
C TYR A 414 -20.06 -7.41 -2.98
N GLY A 415 -21.39 -7.37 -3.11
CA GLY A 415 -22.17 -8.50 -3.65
C GLY A 415 -22.13 -8.56 -5.17
N SER A 416 -21.59 -9.64 -5.73
CA SER A 416 -21.60 -9.90 -7.18
C SER A 416 -22.88 -10.58 -7.67
N ASP A 417 -23.60 -11.30 -6.80
CA ASP A 417 -24.98 -11.72 -7.02
C ASP A 417 -25.92 -10.54 -6.73
N PHE A 418 -26.67 -10.10 -7.73
CA PHE A 418 -27.65 -9.00 -7.60
C PHE A 418 -29.07 -9.52 -7.35
N GLY A 419 -29.24 -10.84 -7.23
CA GLY A 419 -30.50 -11.49 -6.94
C GLY A 419 -31.02 -11.26 -5.51
N PRO A 420 -32.24 -11.74 -5.20
CA PRO A 420 -32.91 -11.49 -3.93
C PRO A 420 -32.23 -12.15 -2.71
N ASP A 421 -31.28 -13.07 -2.92
CA ASP A 421 -30.54 -13.74 -1.86
C ASP A 421 -29.29 -12.99 -1.39
N ALA A 422 -28.89 -11.90 -2.08
CA ALA A 422 -27.71 -11.10 -1.74
C ALA A 422 -27.69 -10.62 -0.27
N SER A 423 -28.85 -10.20 0.27
CA SER A 423 -28.97 -9.78 1.67
C SER A 423 -28.79 -10.94 2.66
N LYS A 424 -29.15 -12.17 2.28
CA LYS A 424 -28.89 -13.38 3.09
C LYS A 424 -27.41 -13.79 3.02
N GLN A 425 -26.77 -13.61 1.88
CA GLN A 425 -25.32 -13.86 1.70
C GLN A 425 -24.50 -12.92 2.60
N LEU A 426 -24.83 -11.62 2.59
CA LEU A 426 -24.28 -10.62 3.50
C LEU A 426 -24.53 -11.00 4.97
N ALA A 427 -25.78 -11.30 5.35
CA ALA A 427 -26.12 -11.70 6.72
C ALA A 427 -25.29 -12.91 7.19
N GLY A 428 -25.13 -13.91 6.32
CA GLY A 428 -24.31 -15.10 6.58
C GLY A 428 -22.83 -14.79 6.74
N TYR A 429 -22.28 -13.84 5.98
CA TYR A 429 -20.90 -13.37 6.13
C TYR A 429 -20.69 -12.66 7.48
N LEU A 430 -21.51 -11.65 7.78
CA LEU A 430 -21.45 -10.88 9.03
C LEU A 430 -21.56 -11.80 10.26
N LYS A 431 -22.48 -12.77 10.22
CA LYS A 431 -22.63 -13.76 11.28
C LYS A 431 -21.37 -14.60 11.49
N ARG A 432 -20.73 -15.10 10.43
CA ARG A 432 -19.50 -15.91 10.56
C ARG A 432 -18.30 -15.09 11.06
N VAL A 433 -18.21 -13.80 10.71
CA VAL A 433 -17.22 -12.88 11.28
C VAL A 433 -17.46 -12.70 12.79
N HIS A 434 -18.70 -12.43 13.20
CA HIS A 434 -19.06 -12.29 14.61
C HIS A 434 -18.79 -13.58 15.41
N GLU A 435 -19.25 -14.74 14.92
CA GLU A 435 -19.04 -16.05 15.53
C GLU A 435 -17.54 -16.41 15.67
N ARG A 436 -16.69 -15.93 14.75
CA ARG A 436 -15.25 -16.21 14.77
C ARG A 436 -14.51 -15.46 15.87
N TYR A 437 -14.83 -14.19 16.08
CA TYR A 437 -14.04 -13.30 16.96
C TYR A 437 -14.77 -12.85 18.23
N ASN A 438 -16.08 -13.09 18.33
CA ASN A 438 -16.93 -12.66 19.45
C ASN A 438 -16.80 -11.16 19.77
N LYS A 439 -16.78 -10.33 18.71
CA LYS A 439 -16.69 -8.87 18.76
C LYS A 439 -17.89 -8.25 18.03
N PRO A 440 -18.34 -7.04 18.41
CA PRO A 440 -19.32 -6.30 17.63
C PRO A 440 -18.80 -6.04 16.21
N VAL A 441 -19.69 -6.09 15.22
CA VAL A 441 -19.37 -5.91 13.81
C VAL A 441 -19.87 -4.56 13.31
N TRP A 442 -19.05 -3.86 12.53
CA TRP A 442 -19.44 -2.68 11.76
C TRP A 442 -19.31 -3.02 10.27
N LEU A 443 -20.33 -2.71 9.46
CA LEU A 443 -20.25 -2.87 8.00
C LEU A 443 -19.86 -1.52 7.38
N THR A 444 -18.57 -1.23 7.30
CA THR A 444 -18.07 0.14 6.98
C THR A 444 -18.18 0.53 5.52
N GLU A 445 -18.26 -0.47 4.64
CA GLU A 445 -18.62 -0.32 3.24
C GLU A 445 -19.44 -1.52 2.77
N TYR A 446 -20.56 -1.25 2.09
CA TYR A 446 -21.24 -2.29 1.32
C TYR A 446 -22.06 -1.74 0.16
N ALA A 447 -22.15 -2.54 -0.90
CA ALA A 447 -23.02 -2.32 -2.05
C ALA A 447 -23.17 -3.63 -2.86
N LEU A 448 -24.01 -3.60 -3.90
CA LEU A 448 -23.92 -4.57 -4.99
C LEU A 448 -22.93 -4.02 -6.02
N ILE A 449 -21.73 -4.61 -6.09
CA ILE A 449 -20.74 -4.35 -7.14
C ILE A 449 -20.04 -5.68 -7.43
N ASP A 450 -19.96 -6.03 -8.71
CA ASP A 450 -19.29 -7.24 -9.17
C ASP A 450 -17.88 -6.89 -9.70
N PHE A 451 -16.89 -7.10 -8.83
CA PHE A 451 -15.47 -6.94 -9.11
C PHE A 451 -14.79 -8.20 -9.67
N THR A 452 -15.54 -9.23 -10.09
CA THR A 452 -14.95 -10.48 -10.63
C THR A 452 -14.36 -10.36 -12.04
N LYS A 453 -14.34 -9.15 -12.61
CA LYS A 453 -13.88 -8.81 -13.97
C LYS A 453 -13.16 -7.46 -13.95
N ASP A 454 -12.28 -7.25 -14.92
CA ASP A 454 -11.46 -6.04 -15.07
C ASP A 454 -12.28 -4.73 -15.05
N THR A 455 -13.49 -4.76 -15.61
CA THR A 455 -14.47 -3.66 -15.50
C THR A 455 -15.55 -4.05 -14.48
N PRO A 456 -15.71 -3.30 -13.37
CA PRO A 456 -16.75 -3.56 -12.38
C PRO A 456 -18.14 -3.49 -13.02
N ARG A 457 -18.98 -4.50 -12.72
CA ARG A 457 -20.40 -4.51 -13.11
C ARG A 457 -21.25 -3.96 -11.96
N TYR A 458 -22.25 -3.17 -12.31
CA TYR A 458 -23.17 -2.49 -11.38
C TYR A 458 -24.61 -2.97 -11.57
N PRO A 459 -25.45 -2.95 -10.51
CA PRO A 459 -26.86 -3.31 -10.57
C PRO A 459 -27.68 -2.30 -11.37
N SER A 460 -28.86 -2.74 -11.82
CA SER A 460 -29.93 -1.82 -12.18
C SER A 460 -30.45 -1.06 -10.94
N GLN A 461 -31.14 0.06 -11.16
CA GLN A 461 -31.75 0.83 -10.07
C GLN A 461 -32.78 0.00 -9.29
N GLU A 462 -33.46 -0.96 -9.93
CA GLU A 462 -34.44 -1.84 -9.28
C GLU A 462 -33.75 -2.85 -8.34
N GLU A 463 -32.70 -3.53 -8.82
CA GLU A 463 -31.88 -4.45 -8.01
C GLU A 463 -31.23 -3.70 -6.82
N GLN A 464 -30.67 -2.51 -7.05
CA GLN A 464 -30.10 -1.70 -5.98
C GLN A 464 -31.15 -1.29 -4.94
N ASN A 465 -32.35 -0.86 -5.38
CA ASN A 465 -33.43 -0.48 -4.47
C ASN A 465 -33.94 -1.67 -3.64
N ALA A 466 -34.10 -2.84 -4.27
CA ALA A 466 -34.50 -4.08 -3.60
C ALA A 466 -33.44 -4.56 -2.60
N PHE A 467 -32.16 -4.44 -2.95
CA PHE A 467 -31.06 -4.75 -2.04
C PHE A 467 -30.95 -3.76 -0.88
N ILE A 468 -31.10 -2.45 -1.10
CA ILE A 468 -31.16 -1.46 -0.01
C ILE A 468 -32.29 -1.84 0.96
N THR A 469 -33.51 -2.05 0.44
CA THR A 469 -34.70 -2.41 1.26
C THR A 469 -34.49 -3.67 2.09
N SER A 470 -33.90 -4.72 1.51
CA SER A 470 -33.73 -6.01 2.17
C SER A 470 -32.50 -6.07 3.08
N SER A 471 -31.43 -5.34 2.75
CA SER A 471 -30.21 -5.28 3.55
C SER A 471 -30.37 -4.42 4.81
N THR A 472 -30.95 -3.21 4.74
CA THR A 472 -31.12 -2.36 5.94
C THR A 472 -31.99 -3.04 6.99
N LYS A 473 -33.16 -3.54 6.59
CA LYS A 473 -34.06 -4.33 7.45
C LYS A 473 -33.39 -5.57 8.06
N MET A 474 -32.47 -6.20 7.32
CA MET A 474 -31.70 -7.34 7.82
C MET A 474 -30.67 -6.88 8.85
N LEU A 475 -29.90 -5.84 8.56
CA LEU A 475 -28.85 -5.29 9.44
C LEU A 475 -29.43 -4.78 10.76
N GLU A 476 -30.58 -4.10 10.72
CA GLU A 476 -31.35 -3.67 11.89
C GLU A 476 -31.85 -4.82 12.77
N GLY A 477 -31.95 -6.03 12.21
CA GLY A 477 -32.31 -7.26 12.91
C GLY A 477 -31.12 -8.08 13.46
N LEU A 478 -29.88 -7.64 13.25
CA LEU A 478 -28.67 -8.30 13.76
C LEU A 478 -28.12 -7.51 14.95
N ASP A 479 -28.37 -7.99 16.17
CA ASP A 479 -27.96 -7.39 17.44
C ASP A 479 -26.44 -7.16 17.57
N PHE A 480 -25.63 -8.02 16.97
CA PHE A 480 -24.17 -7.89 16.92
C PHE A 480 -23.66 -6.88 15.88
N VAL A 481 -24.50 -6.39 14.97
CA VAL A 481 -24.14 -5.35 13.99
C VAL A 481 -24.47 -3.98 14.57
N GLN A 482 -23.46 -3.32 15.11
CA GLN A 482 -23.65 -2.02 15.76
C GLN A 482 -23.83 -0.86 14.77
N ARG A 483 -23.18 -0.94 13.60
CA ARG A 483 -23.21 0.10 12.57
C ARG A 483 -23.08 -0.45 11.17
N TYR A 484 -23.63 0.27 10.19
CA TYR A 484 -23.47 -0.03 8.77
C TYR A 484 -23.44 1.26 7.94
N ALA A 485 -22.67 1.29 6.85
CA ALA A 485 -22.52 2.44 5.97
C ALA A 485 -22.54 2.03 4.49
N TRP A 486 -23.50 2.57 3.73
CA TRP A 486 -23.59 2.32 2.29
C TRP A 486 -22.40 2.94 1.54
N PHE A 487 -21.85 2.18 0.58
CA PHE A 487 -20.86 2.69 -0.38
C PHE A 487 -21.55 3.14 -1.67
N ALA A 488 -21.71 4.44 -1.94
CA ALA A 488 -21.33 5.61 -1.15
C ALA A 488 -22.48 6.65 -1.13
N LEU A 489 -22.29 7.78 -0.43
CA LEU A 489 -23.30 8.84 -0.42
C LEU A 489 -23.52 9.45 -1.82
N SER A 490 -22.45 9.72 -2.58
CA SER A 490 -22.50 10.45 -3.85
C SER A 490 -22.18 9.59 -5.06
N THR A 491 -22.89 9.81 -6.18
CA THR A 491 -22.57 9.16 -7.47
C THR A 491 -21.28 9.62 -8.12
N GLN A 492 -20.63 10.67 -7.59
CA GLN A 492 -19.25 11.02 -7.96
C GLN A 492 -18.21 10.09 -7.32
N THR A 493 -18.56 9.38 -6.24
CA THR A 493 -17.68 8.39 -5.58
C THR A 493 -17.88 6.99 -6.13
N SER A 494 -19.13 6.57 -6.39
CA SER A 494 -19.44 5.26 -6.96
C SER A 494 -20.75 5.34 -7.77
N PRO A 495 -20.90 4.61 -8.90
CA PRO A 495 -22.18 4.49 -9.59
C PRO A 495 -23.34 4.00 -8.70
N THR A 496 -23.06 3.29 -7.60
CA THR A 496 -24.04 2.88 -6.57
C THR A 496 -24.46 4.01 -5.63
N GLY A 497 -24.01 5.24 -5.84
CA GLY A 497 -24.23 6.38 -4.96
C GLY A 497 -25.70 6.75 -4.75
N LEU A 498 -26.04 7.18 -3.54
CA LEU A 498 -27.42 7.54 -3.16
C LEU A 498 -27.86 8.91 -3.72
N TYR A 499 -26.94 9.86 -3.89
CA TYR A 499 -27.21 11.25 -4.29
C TYR A 499 -26.39 11.71 -5.50
N ASP A 500 -26.94 12.64 -6.30
CA ASP A 500 -26.23 13.43 -7.31
C ASP A 500 -26.11 14.89 -6.85
N GLY A 501 -24.94 15.25 -6.33
CA GLY A 501 -24.80 16.47 -5.52
C GLY A 501 -25.73 16.39 -4.31
N ALA A 502 -26.71 17.30 -4.22
CA ALA A 502 -27.76 17.28 -3.20
C ALA A 502 -29.06 16.56 -3.64
N ASN A 503 -29.13 16.00 -4.86
CA ASN A 503 -30.36 15.40 -5.38
C ASN A 503 -30.44 13.90 -5.04
N ALA A 504 -31.45 13.51 -4.27
CA ALA A 504 -31.71 12.11 -3.92
C ALA A 504 -32.05 11.25 -5.17
N LYS A 505 -31.37 10.12 -5.36
CA LYS A 505 -31.75 9.07 -6.33
C LYS A 505 -32.73 8.08 -5.69
N GLY A 506 -33.18 7.09 -6.47
CA GLY A 506 -34.20 6.12 -6.02
C GLY A 506 -33.83 5.41 -4.71
N GLY A 507 -32.56 5.05 -4.54
CA GLY A 507 -32.06 4.40 -3.32
C GLY A 507 -32.01 5.31 -2.08
N ALA A 508 -31.78 6.62 -2.22
CA ALA A 508 -31.63 7.54 -1.09
C ALA A 508 -32.87 7.59 -0.19
N LYS A 509 -34.06 7.69 -0.79
CA LYS A 509 -35.32 7.67 -0.03
C LYS A 509 -35.47 6.37 0.75
N ILE A 510 -35.20 5.22 0.13
CA ILE A 510 -35.33 3.91 0.78
C ILE A 510 -34.30 3.79 1.91
N TYR A 511 -33.07 4.26 1.71
CA TYR A 511 -32.01 4.21 2.71
C TYR A 511 -32.32 5.07 3.94
N ARG A 512 -32.84 6.28 3.72
CA ARG A 512 -33.29 7.21 4.77
C ARG A 512 -34.51 6.70 5.53
N ASP A 513 -35.48 6.15 4.81
CA ASP A 513 -36.77 5.71 5.35
C ASP A 513 -36.69 4.30 6.00
N ALA A 514 -35.51 3.67 6.08
CA ALA A 514 -35.24 2.47 6.90
C ALA A 514 -35.15 2.81 8.41
N GLY A 515 -35.21 1.81 9.30
CA GLY A 515 -35.31 1.96 10.77
C GLY A 515 -36.70 1.65 11.34
#